data_AF-A0A377A5H1-F1
#
_entry.id   AF-A0A377A5H1-F1
#
_cell.length_a   1.000
_cell.length_b   1.000
_cell.length_c   1.000
_cell.angle_alpha   90.00
_cell.angle_beta   90.00
_cell.angle_gamma   90.00
#
_symmetry.space_group_name_H-M   'P 1'
#
loop_
_entity.id
_entity.type
_entity.pdbx_description
1 polymer ?
#
loop_
_entity_poly.entity_id
_entity_poly.type
_entity_poly.pdbx_seq_one_letter_code
_entity_poly.pdbx_strand_id
1 'polypeptide(L)' 'MMSKINQTDIDRLIELVGGRGNIATVSHCITRLRFVLNQPANARPKEIEQLPMVKGCFTNAGQFQVVIGTNVGDY' A
#
# COMPACT_ATOMS: atom_id res chain seq x y z
N MET A 1 13.51 19.19 2.37
CA MET A 1 12.28 19.03 3.16
C MET A 1 11.68 17.70 2.75
N MET A 2 12.03 16.62 3.46
CA MET A 2 11.57 15.26 3.13
C MET A 2 10.10 15.13 3.51
N SER A 3 9.27 14.79 2.54
CA SER A 3 7.82 14.66 2.67
C SER A 3 7.49 13.59 3.70
N LYS A 4 7.06 14.01 4.90
CA LYS A 4 6.34 13.16 5.83
C LYS A 4 5.05 12.71 5.15
N ILE A 5 5.05 11.49 4.62
CA ILE A 5 4.29 10.43 5.27
C ILE A 5 2.92 10.85 5.82
N ASN A 6 1.97 11.41 5.05
CA ASN A 6 0.71 11.86 5.65
C ASN A 6 -0.13 10.66 6.08
N GLN A 7 -0.59 10.66 7.34
CA GLN A 7 -1.41 9.58 7.90
C GLN A 7 -2.71 9.35 7.10
N THR A 8 -3.28 10.42 6.55
CA THR A 8 -4.44 10.38 5.64
C THR A 8 -4.20 9.53 4.40
N ASP A 9 -3.00 9.55 3.83
CA ASP A 9 -2.67 8.76 2.63
C ASP A 9 -2.59 7.26 2.95
N ILE A 10 -2.17 6.91 4.17
CA ILE A 10 -2.15 5.53 4.67
C ILE A 10 -3.58 5.03 4.89
N ASP A 11 -4.43 5.83 5.53
CA ASP A 11 -5.83 5.47 5.75
C ASP A 11 -6.54 5.26 4.40
N ARG A 12 -6.28 6.14 3.42
CA ARG A 12 -6.80 5.99 2.07
C ARG A 12 -6.26 4.73 1.39
N LEU A 13 -4.99 4.41 1.54
CA LEU A 13 -4.43 3.17 1.02
C LEU A 13 -5.15 1.94 1.60
N ILE A 14 -5.39 1.92 2.92
CA ILE A 14 -6.10 0.83 3.60
C ILE A 14 -7.53 0.67 3.04
N GLU A 15 -8.25 1.77 2.82
CA GLU A 15 -9.56 1.72 2.16
C GLU A 15 -9.48 1.14 0.75
N LEU A 16 -8.52 1.60 -0.05
CA LEU A 16 -8.37 1.21 -1.45
C LEU A 16 -7.90 -0.23 -1.64
N VAL A 17 -7.25 -0.85 -0.65
CA VAL A 17 -6.97 -2.30 -0.67
C VAL A 17 -8.18 -3.14 -0.24
N GLY A 18 -9.35 -2.53 -0.01
CA GLY A 18 -10.58 -3.20 0.40
C GLY A 18 -10.88 -3.11 1.91
N GLY A 19 -10.20 -2.22 2.62
CA GLY A 19 -10.35 -2.01 4.06
C GLY A 19 -9.56 -2.98 4.92
N ARG A 20 -9.52 -2.71 6.23
CA ARG A 20 -8.77 -3.51 7.23
C ARG A 20 -9.19 -4.99 7.24
N GLY A 21 -10.48 -5.28 7.05
CA GLY A 21 -10.98 -6.66 6.99
C GLY A 21 -10.51 -7.45 5.77
N ASN A 22 -10.04 -6.78 4.72
CA ASN A 22 -9.49 -7.44 3.55
C ASN A 22 -7.99 -7.76 3.68
N ILE A 23 -7.30 -7.23 4.70
CA ILE A 23 -5.88 -7.45 4.93
C ILE A 23 -5.71 -8.64 5.86
N ALA A 24 -5.13 -9.73 5.36
CA ALA A 24 -4.75 -10.87 6.18
C ALA A 24 -3.47 -10.56 6.97
N THR A 25 -2.45 -10.05 6.28
CA THR A 25 -1.19 -9.62 6.89
C THR A 25 -0.58 -8.48 6.07
N VAL A 26 0.19 -7.64 6.76
CA VAL A 26 1.02 -6.60 6.13
C VAL A 26 2.46 -6.75 6.60
N SER A 27 3.39 -6.64 5.67
CA SER A 27 4.83 -6.58 5.94
C SER A 27 5.45 -5.48 5.09
N HIS A 28 6.63 -5.03 5.45
CA HIS A 28 7.32 -3.99 4.69
C HIS A 28 8.81 -4.26 4.57
N CYS A 29 9.42 -3.71 3.52
CA CYS A 29 10.86 -3.55 3.40
C CYS A 29 11.18 -2.07 3.20
N ILE A 30 12.44 -1.71 2.97
CA ILE A 30 12.90 -0.32 2.85
C ILE A 30 12.12 0.50 1.80
N THR A 31 11.56 -0.16 0.78
CA THR A 31 10.92 0.54 -0.35
C THR A 31 9.47 0.17 -0.63
N ARG A 32 8.92 -0.85 0.04
CA ARG A 32 7.62 -1.43 -0.32
C ARG A 32 6.81 -1.88 0.89
N LEU A 33 5.50 -1.68 0.81
CA LEU A 33 4.51 -2.39 1.62
C LEU A 33 4.03 -3.62 0.85
N ARG A 34 3.85 -4.73 1.57
CA ARG A 34 3.38 -6.01 1.04
C ARG A 34 2.15 -6.42 1.82
N PHE A 35 1.03 -6.54 1.12
CA PHE A 35 -0.25 -6.93 1.66
C PHE A 35 -0.58 -8.34 1.18
N VAL A 36 -0.89 -9.23 2.12
CA VAL A 36 -1.63 -10.44 1.84
C VAL A 36 -3.10 -10.09 1.99
N LEU A 37 -3.87 -10.19 0.90
CA LEU A 37 -5.28 -9.82 0.89
C LEU A 37 -6.16 -11.08 0.90
N ASN A 38 -7.24 -11.05 1.67
CA ASN A 38 -8.25 -12.10 1.72
C ASN A 38 -9.02 -12.19 0.38
N GLN A 39 -9.35 -11.03 -0.21
CA GLN A 39 -10.00 -10.89 -1.50
C GLN A 39 -9.25 -9.83 -2.35
N PRO A 40 -8.24 -10.25 -3.14
CA PRO A 40 -7.44 -9.32 -3.97
C PRO A 40 -8.26 -8.51 -4.98
N ALA A 41 -9.41 -9.03 -5.41
CA ALA A 41 -10.32 -8.34 -6.34
C ALA A 41 -10.95 -7.06 -5.76
N ASN A 42 -10.96 -6.90 -4.44
CA ASN A 42 -11.47 -5.69 -3.78
C ASN A 42 -10.45 -4.55 -3.76
N ALA A 43 -9.18 -4.84 -4.07
CA ALA A 43 -8.17 -3.80 -4.19
C ALA A 43 -8.40 -2.96 -5.45
N ARG A 44 -8.02 -1.69 -5.38
CA ARG A 44 -8.17 -0.72 -6.48
C ARG A 44 -6.81 -0.18 -6.93
N PRO A 45 -5.99 -0.97 -7.66
CA PRO A 45 -4.62 -0.61 -8.04
C PRO A 45 -4.52 0.76 -8.72
N LYS A 46 -5.44 1.06 -9.65
CA LYS A 46 -5.46 2.33 -10.40
C LYS A 46 -5.67 3.56 -9.50
N GLU A 47 -6.48 3.44 -8.45
CA GLU A 47 -6.68 4.51 -7.48
C GLU A 47 -5.49 4.61 -6.51
N ILE A 48 -4.88 3.48 -6.16
CA ILE A 48 -3.70 3.41 -5.29
C ILE A 48 -2.49 4.09 -5.95
N GLU A 49 -2.31 3.92 -7.26
CA GLU A 49 -1.23 4.58 -8.03
C GLU A 49 -1.38 6.10 -8.13
N GLN A 50 -2.56 6.65 -7.84
CA GLN A 50 -2.80 8.10 -7.82
C GLN A 50 -2.42 8.74 -6.48
N LEU A 51 -2.14 7.94 -5.45
CA LEU A 51 -1.70 8.46 -4.15
C LEU A 51 -0.31 9.10 -4.28
N PRO A 52 -0.08 10.32 -3.76
CA PRO A 52 1.20 11.03 -3.91
C PRO A 52 2.43 10.25 -3.40
N MET A 53 2.22 9.40 -2.39
CA MET A 53 3.28 8.57 -1.80
C MET A 53 3.60 7.30 -2.61
N VAL A 54 2.73 6.91 -3.56
CA VAL A 54 2.85 5.64 -4.29
C VAL A 54 3.55 5.88 -5.62
N LYS A 55 4.62 5.12 -5.84
CA LYS A 55 5.38 5.10 -7.11
C LYS A 55 4.91 4.01 -8.07
N GLY A 56 4.09 3.09 -7.59
CA GLY A 56 3.49 2.01 -8.37
C GLY A 56 2.96 0.89 -7.48
N CYS A 57 2.08 0.04 -8.00
CA CYS A 57 1.64 -1.15 -7.29
C CYS A 57 1.46 -2.34 -8.23
N PHE A 58 1.64 -3.55 -7.73
CA PHE A 58 1.50 -4.77 -8.52
C PHE A 58 1.22 -5.97 -7.63
N THR A 59 0.60 -7.00 -8.20
CA THR A 59 0.40 -8.28 -7.51
C THR A 59 1.45 -9.28 -7.98
N ASN A 60 2.16 -9.93 -7.06
CA ASN A 60 3.09 -11.01 -7.37
C ASN A 60 3.02 -12.10 -6.31
N ALA A 61 2.97 -13.36 -6.74
CA ALA A 61 2.88 -14.55 -5.89
C ALA A 61 1.77 -14.45 -4.81
N GLY A 62 0.60 -13.92 -5.19
CA GLY A 62 -0.54 -13.75 -4.27
C GLY A 62 -0.42 -12.60 -3.27
N GLN A 63 0.64 -11.79 -3.35
CA GLN A 63 0.82 -10.60 -2.51
C GLN A 63 0.64 -9.33 -3.33
N PHE A 64 -0.17 -8.41 -2.82
CA PHE A 64 -0.32 -7.08 -3.36
C PHE A 64 0.82 -6.19 -2.82
N GLN A 65 1.65 -5.66 -3.70
CA GLN A 65 2.82 -4.86 -3.36
C GLN A 65 2.61 -3.40 -3.77
N VAL A 66 2.91 -2.49 -2.85
CA VAL A 66 2.84 -1.04 -3.09
C VAL A 66 4.24 -0.47 -2.91
N VAL A 67 4.77 0.13 -3.96
CA VAL A 67 6.08 0.78 -3.96
C VAL A 67 5.89 2.22 -3.53
N ILE A 68 6.56 2.60 -2.44
CA ILE A 68 6.48 3.96 -1.87
C ILE A 68 7.83 4.68 -2.06
N GLY A 69 8.94 3.94 -1.99
CA GLY A 69 10.30 4.49 -2.02
C GLY A 69 10.96 4.44 -0.63
N THR A 70 12.12 5.09 -0.46
CA THR A 70 12.97 4.99 0.75
C THR A 70 12.33 5.44 2.07
N ASN A 71 11.15 6.05 2.01
CA ASN A 71 10.45 6.61 3.17
C ASN A 71 9.53 5.57 3.85
N VAL A 72 9.74 4.27 3.61
CA VAL A 72 8.94 3.20 4.25
C VAL A 72 9.31 2.97 5.72
N GLY A 73 10.44 3.51 6.18
CA GLY A 73 10.80 3.46 7.61
C GLY A 73 10.08 4.49 8.49
N ASP A 74 9.36 5.44 7.90
CA ASP A 74 8.68 6.54 8.63
C ASP A 74 7.21 6.20 8.97
N TYR A 75 6.84 4.91 8.96
CA TYR A 75 5.49 4.36 9.19
C TYR A 75 5.34 3.63 10.53
#